data_AF-A0A7V5E7K7-F1
#
_entry.id   AF-A0A7V5E7K7-F1
#
_cell.length_a   1.000
_cell.length_b   1.000
_cell.length_c   1.000
_cell.angle_alpha   90.00
_cell.angle_beta   90.00
_cell.angle_gamma   90.00
#
_symmetry.space_group_name_H-M   'P 1'
#
loop_
_entity.id
_entity.type
_entity.pdbx_description
1 polymer ?
#
loop_
_entity_poly.entity_id
_entity_poly.type
_entity_poly.pdbx_seq_one_letter_code
_entity_poly.pdbx_strand_id
1 'polypeptide(L)'
;MVQRALKLEQVAPKEWKFVRLPQEEALDEEFDRAVELMEEGKYEEAEKLLRFIIEQCPYHMDAHHHLALLKWEQMDMMGALEEWGKAVEMGMASFPEDFVIGEDLLEWGWIENRPFLRAYHGLGILL
;
A
#
# COMPACT_ATOMS: atom_id res chain seq x y z
N MET A 1 1.80 19.45 -13.16
CA MET A 1 2.62 19.14 -11.97
C MET A 1 2.94 17.67 -12.04
N VAL A 2 4.22 17.30 -11.99
CA VAL A 2 4.67 15.92 -12.26
C VAL A 2 4.15 15.02 -11.16
N GLN A 3 3.11 14.25 -11.49
CA GLN A 3 2.59 13.18 -10.65
C GLN A 3 3.69 12.11 -10.61
N ARG A 4 4.52 12.12 -9.56
CA ARG A 4 5.59 11.12 -9.40
C ARG A 4 4.91 9.82 -8.99
N ALA A 5 4.74 8.95 -9.97
CA ALA A 5 4.26 7.59 -9.77
C ALA A 5 5.29 6.78 -8.96
N LEU A 6 4.81 5.75 -8.27
CA LEU A 6 5.62 4.69 -7.68
C LEU A 6 6.65 4.18 -8.70
N LYS A 7 7.76 3.61 -8.21
CA LYS A 7 8.81 3.05 -9.05
C LYS A 7 9.46 1.86 -8.35
N LEU A 8 9.87 0.87 -9.13
CA LEU A 8 10.76 -0.19 -8.67
C LEU A 8 12.23 0.11 -9.06
N GLU A 9 13.15 -0.33 -8.22
CA GLU A 9 14.57 -0.44 -8.54
C GLU A 9 15.03 -1.89 -8.41
N GLN A 10 15.90 -2.32 -9.33
CA GLN A 10 16.49 -3.65 -9.28
C GLN A 10 17.65 -3.63 -8.28
N VAL A 11 17.59 -4.52 -7.29
CA VAL A 11 18.58 -4.61 -6.20
C VAL A 11 19.52 -5.81 -6.36
N ALA A 12 19.07 -6.83 -7.09
CA ALA A 12 19.84 -8.01 -7.49
C ALA A 12 19.23 -8.61 -8.77
N PRO A 13 19.89 -9.58 -9.45
CA PRO A 13 19.31 -10.20 -10.64
C PRO A 13 17.92 -10.76 -10.37
N LYS A 14 16.92 -10.28 -11.12
CA LYS A 14 15.50 -10.63 -10.95
C LYS A 14 14.88 -10.23 -9.61
N GLU A 15 15.54 -9.41 -8.81
CA GLU A 15 15.04 -8.99 -7.49
C GLU A 15 14.87 -7.47 -7.48
N TRP A 16 13.67 -7.05 -7.09
CA TRP A 16 13.25 -5.67 -7.16
C TRP A 16 12.69 -5.20 -5.83
N LYS A 17 12.76 -3.89 -5.61
CA LYS A 17 12.00 -3.25 -4.55
C LYS A 17 11.37 -1.94 -4.97
N PHE A 18 10.27 -1.56 -4.31
CA PHE A 18 9.74 -0.21 -4.45
C PHE A 18 10.72 0.83 -3.89
N VAL A 19 10.75 1.98 -4.56
CA VAL A 19 11.50 3.15 -4.11
C VAL A 19 10.62 3.97 -3.18
N ARG A 20 11.07 4.18 -1.95
CA ARG A 20 10.39 5.03 -0.97
C ARG A 20 10.30 6.47 -1.47
N LEU A 21 9.11 7.06 -1.38
CA LEU A 21 8.87 8.44 -1.80
C LEU A 21 9.05 9.41 -0.63
N PRO A 22 9.64 10.61 -0.81
CA PRO A 22 9.76 11.60 0.26
C PRO A 22 8.41 12.04 0.84
N GLN A 23 7.34 12.01 0.03
CA GLN A 23 5.98 12.33 0.48
C GLN A 23 5.41 11.25 1.41
N GLU A 24 5.80 9.99 1.22
CA GLU A 24 5.43 8.89 2.09
C GLU A 24 6.19 8.99 3.41
N GLU A 25 7.51 9.23 3.36
CA GLU A 25 8.35 9.44 4.55
C GLU A 25 7.88 10.63 5.41
N ALA A 26 7.37 11.69 4.78
CA ALA A 26 6.80 12.83 5.50
C ALA A 26 5.49 12.53 6.24
N LEU A 27 4.89 11.34 6.03
CA LEU A 27 3.63 10.90 6.64
C LEU A 27 3.85 9.70 7.58
N ASP A 28 5.11 9.31 7.87
CA ASP A 28 5.44 8.17 8.72
C ASP A 28 4.82 8.30 10.13
N GLU A 29 4.89 9.49 10.73
CA GLU A 29 4.33 9.73 12.07
C GLU A 29 2.80 9.60 12.08
N GLU A 30 2.12 10.15 11.08
CA GLU A 30 0.67 10.00 10.91
C GLU A 30 0.29 8.55 10.65
N PHE A 31 1.08 7.82 9.86
CA PHE A 31 0.81 6.43 9.55
C PHE A 31 1.00 5.53 10.77
N ASP A 32 2.11 5.67 11.50
CA ASP A 32 2.36 4.94 12.75
C ASP A 32 1.22 5.20 13.75
N ARG A 33 0.78 6.46 13.88
CA ARG A 33 -0.34 6.80 14.74
C ARG A 33 -1.65 6.17 14.28
N ALA A 34 -1.89 6.06 12.98
CA ALA A 34 -3.09 5.39 12.46
C ALA A 34 -3.09 3.90 12.84
N VAL A 35 -1.95 3.23 12.73
CA VAL A 35 -1.80 1.82 13.12
C VAL A 35 -2.02 1.64 14.62
N GLU A 36 -1.42 2.49 15.47
CA GLU A 36 -1.67 2.47 16.92
C GLU A 36 -3.16 2.62 17.25
N LEU A 37 -3.86 3.55 16.59
CA LEU A 37 -5.30 3.74 16.78
C LEU A 37 -6.11 2.49 16.40
N MET A 38 -5.70 1.75 15.37
CA MET A 38 -6.32 0.47 15.02
C MET A 38 -6.08 -0.58 16.10
N GLU A 39 -4.85 -0.68 16.62
CA GLU A 39 -4.51 -1.61 17.71
C GLU A 39 -5.26 -1.29 19.03
N GLU A 40 -5.52 -0.01 19.28
CA GLU A 40 -6.34 0.48 20.40
C GLU A 40 -7.86 0.28 20.18
N GLY A 41 -8.29 -0.18 19.00
CA GLY A 41 -9.70 -0.35 18.63
C GLY A 41 -10.44 0.96 18.31
N LYS A 42 -9.72 2.06 18.12
CA LYS A 42 -10.26 3.40 17.81
C LYS A 42 -10.42 3.59 16.30
N TYR A 43 -11.26 2.75 15.70
CA TYR A 43 -11.37 2.62 14.24
C TYR A 43 -11.81 3.90 13.53
N GLU A 44 -12.71 4.70 14.10
CA GLU A 44 -13.15 5.95 13.47
C GLU A 44 -12.04 7.03 13.43
N GLU A 45 -11.14 7.03 14.43
CA GLU A 45 -9.99 7.94 14.46
C GLU A 45 -8.92 7.47 13.48
N ALA A 46 -8.63 6.17 13.44
CA ALA A 46 -7.73 5.56 12.48
C ALA A 46 -8.18 5.82 11.03
N GLU A 47 -9.46 5.61 10.73
CA GLU A 47 -10.02 5.84 9.39
C GLU A 47 -9.83 7.30 8.93
N LYS A 48 -10.07 8.28 9.81
CA LYS A 48 -9.86 9.70 9.48
C LYS A 48 -8.41 9.99 9.12
N LEU A 49 -7.48 9.42 9.89
CA LEU A 49 -6.05 9.64 9.68
C LEU A 49 -5.56 8.95 8.40
N LEU A 50 -6.01 7.72 8.14
CA LEU A 50 -5.73 7.00 6.88
C LEU A 50 -6.25 7.77 5.65
N ARG A 51 -7.48 8.31 5.74
CA ARG A 51 -8.03 9.15 4.67
C ARG A 51 -7.22 10.43 4.45
N PHE A 52 -6.77 11.08 5.53
CA PHE A 52 -5.87 12.23 5.44
C PHE A 52 -4.56 11.87 4.73
N ILE A 53 -3.94 10.74 5.10
CA ILE A 53 -2.70 10.25 4.45
C ILE A 53 -2.93 10.02 2.95
N ILE A 54 -4.05 9.39 2.56
CA ILE A 54 -4.41 9.16 1.15
C ILE A 54 -4.66 10.48 0.40
N GLU A 55 -5.26 11.48 1.05
CA GLU A 55 -5.43 12.82 0.45
C GLU A 55 -4.09 13.51 0.19
N GLN A 56 -3.10 13.37 1.09
CA GLN A 56 -1.77 13.95 0.93
C GLN A 56 -0.88 13.14 -0.04
N CYS A 57 -0.99 11.81 0.02
CA CYS A 57 -0.25 10.87 -0.80
C CYS A 57 -1.20 9.79 -1.36
N PRO A 58 -1.85 10.06 -2.51
CA PRO A 58 -2.78 9.09 -3.13
C PRO A 58 -2.14 7.76 -3.52
N TYR A 59 -0.82 7.65 -3.52
CA TYR A 59 -0.06 6.44 -3.86
C TYR A 59 0.41 5.66 -2.63
N HIS A 60 -0.02 6.06 -1.42
CA HIS A 60 0.37 5.41 -0.17
C HIS A 60 -0.32 4.05 -0.03
N MET A 61 0.25 3.02 -0.67
CA MET A 61 -0.34 1.67 -0.74
C MET A 61 -0.67 1.10 0.64
N ASP A 62 0.15 1.40 1.66
CA ASP A 62 -0.09 0.88 3.00
C ASP A 62 -1.30 1.53 3.68
N ALA A 63 -1.57 2.82 3.43
CA ALA A 63 -2.73 3.50 3.97
C ALA A 63 -4.01 2.96 3.33
N HIS A 64 -3.98 2.71 2.01
CA HIS A 64 -5.05 1.98 1.31
C HIS A 64 -5.25 0.57 1.89
N HIS A 65 -4.17 -0.18 2.14
CA HIS A 65 -4.26 -1.51 2.74
C HIS A 65 -4.92 -1.49 4.13
N HIS A 66 -4.53 -0.57 5.00
CA HIS A 66 -5.09 -0.47 6.35
C HIS A 66 -6.54 0.05 6.33
N LEU A 67 -6.89 0.96 5.41
CA LEU A 67 -8.27 1.39 5.22
C LEU A 67 -9.16 0.23 4.73
N ALA A 68 -8.63 -0.62 3.85
CA ALA A 68 -9.32 -1.82 3.40
C ALA A 68 -9.53 -2.83 4.55
N LEU A 69 -8.56 -3.01 5.45
CA LEU A 69 -8.73 -3.83 6.65
C LEU A 69 -9.86 -3.30 7.55
N LEU A 70 -9.91 -1.99 7.81
CA LEU A 70 -11.01 -1.40 8.58
C LEU A 70 -12.37 -1.66 7.93
N LYS A 71 -12.46 -1.50 6.61
CA LYS A 71 -13.68 -1.77 5.84
C LYS A 71 -14.08 -3.24 5.88
N TRP A 72 -13.11 -4.14 5.77
CA TRP A 72 -13.36 -5.58 5.92
C TRP A 72 -13.93 -5.89 7.30
N GLU A 73 -13.32 -5.38 8.38
CA GLU A 73 -13.79 -5.60 9.76
C GLU A 73 -15.24 -5.12 9.96
N GLN A 74 -15.63 -4.07 9.24
CA GLN A 74 -17.00 -3.54 9.20
C GLN A 74 -17.95 -4.31 8.25
N MET A 75 -17.49 -5.42 7.66
CA MET A 75 -18.20 -6.20 6.64
C MET A 75 -18.51 -5.41 5.34
N ASP A 76 -17.85 -4.28 5.11
CA ASP A 76 -17.87 -3.54 3.85
C ASP A 76 -16.90 -4.18 2.85
N MET A 77 -17.29 -5.36 2.35
CA MET A 77 -16.46 -6.17 1.43
C MET A 77 -16.19 -5.43 0.11
N MET A 78 -17.16 -4.65 -0.38
CA MET A 78 -17.02 -3.87 -1.60
C MET A 78 -16.03 -2.73 -1.42
N GLY A 79 -16.09 -2.02 -0.29
CA GLY A 79 -15.12 -0.98 0.01
C GLY A 79 -13.71 -1.55 0.24
N ALA A 80 -13.59 -2.70 0.91
CA ALA A 80 -12.29 -3.35 1.08
C ALA A 80 -11.67 -3.76 -0.28
N LEU A 81 -12.49 -4.33 -1.16
CA LEU A 81 -12.12 -4.66 -2.53
C LEU A 81 -11.66 -3.42 -3.31
N GLU A 82 -12.37 -2.30 -3.17
CA GLU A 82 -12.02 -1.04 -3.83
C GLU A 82 -10.65 -0.53 -3.36
N GLU A 83 -10.41 -0.49 -2.06
CA GLU A 83 -9.16 0.06 -1.51
C GLU A 83 -7.93 -0.82 -1.79
N TRP A 84 -8.05 -2.14 -1.66
CA TRP A 84 -6.96 -3.02 -2.10
C TRP A 84 -6.76 -3.02 -3.61
N GLY A 85 -7.85 -2.96 -4.38
CA GLY A 85 -7.80 -2.83 -5.84
C GLY A 85 -6.98 -1.62 -6.27
N LYS A 86 -7.24 -0.44 -5.68
CA LYS A 86 -6.47 0.79 -5.92
C LYS A 86 -4.98 0.60 -5.63
N ALA A 87 -4.64 0.07 -4.45
CA ALA A 87 -3.23 -0.13 -4.06
C ALA A 87 -2.49 -1.07 -5.03
N VAL A 88 -3.13 -2.18 -5.42
CA VAL A 88 -2.55 -3.15 -6.35
C VAL A 88 -2.45 -2.57 -7.76
N GLU A 89 -3.47 -1.88 -8.25
CA GLU A 89 -3.46 -1.24 -9.57
C GLU A 89 -2.31 -0.23 -9.68
N MET A 90 -2.15 0.64 -8.67
CA MET A 90 -1.06 1.62 -8.63
C MET A 90 0.31 0.97 -8.55
N GLY A 91 0.46 -0.08 -7.73
CA GLY A 91 1.71 -0.82 -7.62
C GLY A 91 2.10 -1.52 -8.93
N MET A 92 1.17 -2.26 -9.53
CA MET A 92 1.41 -2.96 -10.80
C MET A 92 1.68 -1.99 -11.96
N ALA A 93 1.02 -0.82 -11.98
CA ALA A 93 1.27 0.21 -12.98
C ALA A 93 2.68 0.80 -12.92
N SER A 94 3.43 0.56 -11.83
CA SER A 94 4.82 1.03 -11.67
C SER A 94 5.88 0.01 -12.07
N PHE A 95 5.49 -1.21 -12.44
CA PHE A 95 6.43 -2.25 -12.82
C PHE A 95 7.13 -1.87 -14.13
N PRO A 96 8.47 -1.92 -14.18
CA PRO A 96 9.21 -1.60 -15.40
C PRO A 96 8.98 -2.67 -16.48
N GLU A 97 9.24 -2.32 -17.74
CA GLU A 97 8.99 -3.21 -18.89
C GLU A 97 9.77 -4.54 -18.83
N ASP A 98 10.91 -4.54 -18.14
CA ASP A 98 11.77 -5.71 -17.94
C ASP A 98 11.41 -6.51 -16.68
N PHE A 99 10.42 -6.07 -15.89
CA PHE A 99 9.89 -6.86 -14.79
C PHE A 99 8.98 -7.98 -15.33
N VAL A 100 9.32 -9.23 -15.05
CA VAL A 100 8.56 -10.39 -15.51
C VAL A 100 7.82 -11.05 -14.34
N ILE A 101 6.50 -10.90 -14.32
CA ILE A 101 5.64 -11.55 -13.30
C ILE A 101 5.83 -13.08 -13.36
N GLY A 102 6.10 -13.68 -12.20
CA GLY A 102 6.33 -15.12 -12.06
C GLY A 102 7.78 -15.56 -12.27
N GLU A 103 8.67 -14.66 -12.72
CA GLU A 103 10.11 -14.88 -12.77
C GLU A 103 10.88 -13.96 -11.84
N ASP A 104 10.45 -12.71 -11.74
CA ASP A 104 11.03 -11.69 -10.89
C ASP A 104 10.37 -11.63 -9.51
N LEU A 105 11.15 -11.17 -8.55
CA LEU A 105 10.85 -11.24 -7.12
C LEU A 105 10.67 -9.85 -6.54
N LEU A 106 9.58 -9.72 -5.79
CA LEU A 106 9.38 -8.68 -4.78
C LEU A 106 9.51 -9.36 -3.42
N GLU A 107 10.72 -9.41 -2.89
CA GLU A 107 10.99 -10.07 -1.63
C GLU A 107 10.38 -9.32 -0.44
N TRP A 108 9.76 -10.05 0.49
CA TRP A 108 9.17 -9.49 1.72
C TRP A 108 10.22 -8.87 2.66
N GLY A 109 11.48 -9.30 2.50
CA GLY A 109 12.62 -8.76 3.25
C GLY A 109 12.84 -7.27 3.02
N TRP A 110 12.52 -6.76 1.83
CA TRP A 110 12.51 -5.32 1.55
C TRP A 110 11.26 -4.70 2.14
N ILE A 111 11.43 -3.82 3.12
CA ILE A 111 10.33 -3.18 3.83
C ILE A 111 9.43 -2.39 2.87
N GLU A 112 10.03 -1.82 1.82
CA GLU A 112 9.36 -1.04 0.78
C GLU A 112 8.41 -1.89 -0.07
N ASN A 113 8.60 -3.22 -0.11
CA ASN A 113 7.70 -4.13 -0.82
C ASN A 113 6.45 -4.48 -0.04
N ARG A 114 6.49 -4.38 1.30
CA ARG A 114 5.42 -4.88 2.17
C ARG A 114 4.07 -4.19 1.93
N PRO A 115 3.99 -2.86 1.71
CA PRO A 115 2.72 -2.20 1.39
C PRO A 115 2.00 -2.85 0.21
N PHE A 116 2.72 -3.06 -0.91
CA PHE A 116 2.16 -3.72 -2.09
C PHE A 116 1.80 -5.18 -1.82
N LEU A 117 2.72 -5.95 -1.22
CA LEU A 117 2.50 -7.39 -0.99
C LEU A 117 1.33 -7.65 -0.03
N ARG A 118 1.14 -6.80 0.99
CA ARG A 118 -0.02 -6.85 1.89
C ARG A 118 -1.32 -6.55 1.15
N ALA A 119 -1.34 -5.50 0.32
CA ALA A 119 -2.51 -5.17 -0.48
C ALA A 119 -2.84 -6.27 -1.50
N TYR A 120 -1.83 -6.82 -2.17
CA TYR A 120 -1.97 -7.91 -3.14
C TYR A 120 -2.53 -9.18 -2.48
N HIS A 121 -2.02 -9.53 -1.31
CA HIS A 121 -2.55 -10.62 -0.51
C HIS A 121 -4.01 -10.36 -0.09
N GLY A 122 -4.32 -9.16 0.43
CA GLY A 122 -5.68 -8.78 0.81
C GLY A 122 -6.68 -8.90 -0.34
N LEU A 123 -6.33 -8.33 -1.49
CA LEU A 123 -7.12 -8.43 -2.72
C LEU A 123 -7.36 -9.89 -3.11
N GLY A 124 -6.32 -10.72 -3.03
CA GLY A 124 -6.38 -12.15 -3.36
C GLY A 124 -7.28 -12.98 -2.44
N ILE A 125 -7.64 -12.49 -1.24
CA ILE A 125 -8.62 -13.19 -0.39
C ILE A 125 -10.07 -12.89 -0.83
N LEU A 126 -10.33 -11.76 -1.49
CA LEU A 126 -11.67 -11.35 -1.92
C LEU A 126 -12.05 -11.82 -3.33
N LEU A 127 -11.10 -12.34 -4.10
CA LEU A 127 -11.27 -12.82 -5.48
C LEU A 127 -11.33 -14.35 -5.54
#